data_AF-M0EJX3-F1
#
_entry.id   AF-M0EJX3-F1
#
_cell.length_a   1.000
_cell.length_b   1.000
_cell.length_c   1.000
_cell.angle_alpha   90.00
_cell.angle_beta   90.00
_cell.angle_gamma   90.00
#
_symmetry.space_group_name_H-M   'P 1'
#
loop_
_entity.id
_entity.type
_entity.pdbx_description
1 polymer ?
#
loop_
_entity_poly.entity_id
_entity_poly.type
_entity_poly.pdbx_seq_one_letter_code
_entity_poly.pdbx_strand_id
1 'polypeptide(L)'
;MGAKTPILAVVDPSFRVAQLIEENGLGVVVHPDNREEIADAIERMLSGEFQYVSNKTTFDEFSRSHKMDELAEVLDSVSENNH
;
A
#
# COMPACT_ATOMS: atom_id res chain seq x y z
N MET A 1 -9.88 -1.77 2.41
CA MET A 1 -9.30 -3.14 2.35
C MET A 1 -9.46 -3.71 3.75
N GLY A 2 -10.41 -4.62 3.98
CA GLY A 2 -10.85 -5.02 5.33
C GLY A 2 -10.08 -6.20 5.96
N ALA A 3 -9.21 -6.86 5.20
CA ALA A 3 -8.39 -7.94 5.70
C ALA A 3 -7.01 -7.38 6.03
N LYS A 4 -6.56 -7.48 7.28
CA LYS A 4 -5.20 -7.14 7.73
C LYS A 4 -4.17 -8.12 7.14
N THR A 5 -4.21 -8.32 5.83
CA THR A 5 -3.39 -9.29 5.11
C THR A 5 -2.24 -8.52 4.48
N PRO A 6 -0.97 -8.89 4.75
CA PRO A 6 0.19 -8.26 4.13
C PRO A 6 0.11 -8.39 2.61
N ILE A 7 0.58 -7.36 1.89
CA ILE A 7 0.58 -7.34 0.42
C ILE A 7 1.87 -7.99 -0.09
N LEU A 8 1.77 -8.86 -1.10
CA LEU A 8 2.91 -9.28 -1.92
C LEU A 8 2.82 -8.55 -3.25
N ALA A 9 3.77 -7.66 -3.53
CA ALA A 9 3.86 -6.96 -4.80
C ALA A 9 5.00 -7.55 -5.65
N VAL A 10 4.61 -8.17 -6.77
CA VAL A 10 5.55 -8.69 -7.77
C VAL A 10 5.71 -7.63 -8.86
N VAL A 11 6.63 -6.69 -8.64
CA VAL A 11 6.84 -5.49 -9.46
C VAL A 11 8.32 -5.10 -9.46
N ASP A 12 8.74 -4.33 -10.46
CA ASP A 12 10.05 -3.70 -10.41
C ASP A 12 10.15 -2.75 -9.20
N PRO A 13 11.15 -2.88 -8.31
CA PRO A 13 11.31 -2.01 -7.13
C PRO A 13 11.45 -0.52 -7.46
N SER A 14 11.83 -0.17 -8.68
CA SER A 14 11.90 1.23 -9.13
C SER A 14 10.52 1.87 -9.30
N PHE A 15 9.43 1.08 -9.31
CA PHE A 15 8.09 1.61 -9.48
C PHE A 15 7.59 2.27 -8.20
N ARG A 16 6.84 3.36 -8.36
CA ARG A 16 6.26 4.12 -7.24
C ARG A 16 5.40 3.27 -6.28
N VAL A 17 4.78 2.21 -6.78
CA VAL A 17 3.99 1.28 -5.95
C VAL A 17 4.88 0.43 -5.03
N ALA A 18 6.09 0.08 -5.45
CA ALA A 18 7.05 -0.64 -4.61
C ALA A 18 7.50 0.24 -3.45
N GLN A 19 7.92 1.47 -3.75
CA GLN A 19 8.30 2.47 -2.75
C GLN A 19 7.18 2.69 -1.73
N LEU A 20 5.95 2.85 -2.21
CA LEU A 20 4.80 3.03 -1.33
C LEU A 20 4.62 1.86 -0.34
N ILE A 21 4.81 0.63 -0.81
CA ILE A 21 4.63 -0.57 0.01
C ILE A 21 5.75 -0.70 1.03
N GLU A 22 7.00 -0.46 0.64
CA GLU A 22 8.17 -0.55 1.49
C GLU A 22 8.23 0.56 2.55
N GLU A 23 8.05 1.82 2.14
CA GLU A 23 8.12 2.99 3.03
C GLU A 23 7.08 2.94 4.15
N ASN A 24 5.94 2.31 3.87
CA ASN A 24 4.82 2.23 4.80
C ASN A 24 4.70 0.86 5.49
N GLY A 25 5.63 -0.08 5.23
CA GLY A 25 5.59 -1.42 5.81
C GLY A 25 4.30 -2.19 5.48
N LEU A 26 3.71 -1.93 4.31
CA LEU A 26 2.42 -2.51 3.90
C LEU A 26 2.55 -3.96 3.39
N GLY A 27 3.77 -4.43 3.17
CA GLY A 27 3.99 -5.74 2.57
C GLY A 27 5.43 -5.99 2.13
N VAL A 28 5.59 -6.94 1.21
CA VAL A 28 6.87 -7.33 0.59
C VAL A 28 6.82 -6.99 -0.89
N VAL A 29 7.92 -6.43 -1.40
CA VAL A 29 8.14 -6.21 -2.83
C VAL A 29 9.18 -7.23 -3.32
N VAL A 30 8.90 -7.86 -4.46
CA VAL A 30 9.81 -8.78 -5.14
C VAL A 30 9.87 -8.47 -6.63
N HIS A 31 11.05 -8.55 -7.23
CA HIS A 31 11.22 -8.33 -8.66
C HIS A 31 10.60 -9.49 -9.46
N PRO A 32 9.86 -9.24 -10.56
CA PRO A 32 9.15 -10.28 -11.32
C PRO A 32 10.07 -11.37 -11.89
N ASP A 33 11.32 -11.03 -12.20
CA ASP A 33 12.29 -11.99 -12.74
C ASP A 33 12.97 -12.87 -11.66
N ASN A 34 12.80 -12.54 -10.38
CA ASN A 34 13.42 -13.27 -9.29
C ASN A 34 12.47 -14.34 -8.71
N ARG A 35 12.43 -15.49 -9.39
CA ARG A 35 11.53 -16.60 -9.02
C ARG A 35 11.79 -17.16 -7.62
N GLU A 36 13.05 -17.13 -7.18
CA GLU A 36 13.45 -17.62 -5.86
C GLU A 36 12.89 -16.71 -4.76
N GLU A 37 13.07 -15.39 -4.88
CA GLU A 37 12.47 -14.43 -3.94
C GLU A 37 10.95 -14.48 -3.92
N ILE A 38 10.30 -14.71 -5.07
CA ILE A 38 8.84 -14.85 -5.12
C ILE A 38 8.39 -16.07 -4.30
N ALA A 39 9.07 -17.21 -4.44
CA ALA A 39 8.76 -18.43 -3.70
C ALA A 39 8.98 -18.23 -2.19
N ASP A 40 10.12 -17.66 -1.81
CA ASP A 40 10.46 -17.37 -0.41
C ASP A 40 9.45 -16.40 0.22
N ALA A 41 9.04 -15.36 -0.51
CA ALA A 41 8.05 -14.40 -0.02
C ALA A 41 6.69 -15.06 0.22
N ILE A 42 6.25 -15.94 -0.68
CA ILE A 42 5.01 -16.72 -0.51
C ILE A 42 5.12 -17.63 0.72
N GLU A 43 6.22 -18.36 0.88
CA GLU A 43 6.42 -19.27 2.01
C GLU A 43 6.44 -18.54 3.35
N ARG A 44 7.13 -17.39 3.43
CA ARG A 44 7.17 -16.53 4.62
C ARG A 44 5.79 -15.95 4.99
N MET A 45 4.96 -15.66 3.99
CA MET A 45 3.60 -15.16 4.22
C MET A 45 2.65 -16.28 4.65
N LEU A 46 2.80 -17.50 4.11
CA LEU A 46 1.97 -18.66 4.48
C LEU A 46 2.33 -19.24 5.86
N SER A 47 3.62 -19.23 6.23
CA SER A 47 4.10 -19.68 7.54
C SER A 47 3.72 -18.75 8.70
N GLY A 48 3.28 -17.52 8.39
CA GLY A 48 2.94 -16.52 9.40
C GLY A 48 4.15 -15.87 10.07
N GLU A 49 5.37 -16.13 9.58
CA GLU A 49 6.61 -15.49 10.06
C GLU A 49 6.71 -14.01 9.64
N PHE A 50 5.86 -13.56 8.72
CA PHE A 50 5.78 -12.16 8.36
C PHE A 50 5.10 -11.35 9.47
N GLN A 51 5.89 -10.75 10.35
CA GLN A 51 5.41 -9.78 11.33
C GLN A 51 4.99 -8.49 10.64
N TYR A 52 3.72 -8.46 10.22
CA TYR A 52 3.08 -7.28 9.66
C TYR A 52 2.86 -6.23 10.75
N VAL A 53 3.74 -5.25 10.82
CA VAL A 53 3.58 -4.07 11.70
C VAL A 53 2.87 -2.98 10.90
N SER A 54 1.56 -3.13 10.68
CA SER A 54 0.76 -2.06 10.10
C SER A 54 0.76 -0.88 11.05
N ASN A 55 1.40 0.22 10.69
CA ASN A 55 1.21 1.46 11.43
C ASN A 55 -0.22 1.93 11.18
N LYS A 56 -1.01 2.11 12.25
CA LYS A 56 -2.44 2.43 12.18
C LYS A 56 -2.72 3.67 11.33
N THR A 57 -1.77 4.60 11.33
CA THR A 57 -1.81 5.88 10.63
C THR A 57 -1.88 5.73 9.11
N THR A 58 -1.08 4.82 8.51
CA THR A 58 -1.09 4.59 7.06
C THR A 58 -2.41 3.97 6.61
N PHE A 59 -3.01 3.11 7.43
CA PHE A 59 -4.29 2.49 7.09
C PHE A 59 -5.43 3.52 6.96
N ASP A 60 -5.43 4.54 7.82
CA ASP A 60 -6.42 5.62 7.79
C ASP A 60 -6.24 6.53 6.56
N GLU A 61 -4.99 6.84 6.19
CA GLU A 61 -4.65 7.66 5.01
C GLU A 61 -5.05 6.98 3.68
N PHE A 62 -4.93 5.66 3.61
CA PHE A 62 -5.37 4.88 2.44
C PHE A 62 -6.83 4.45 2.49
N SER A 63 -7.55 4.76 3.58
CA SER A 63 -8.96 4.43 3.70
C SER A 63 -9.79 5.22 2.68
N ARG A 64 -10.89 4.62 2.22
CA ARG A 64 -11.79 5.28 1.25
C ARG A 64 -12.39 6.58 1.78
N SER A 65 -12.41 6.78 3.11
CA SER A 65 -12.92 8.00 3.73
C SER A 65 -11.99 9.18 3.42
N HIS A 66 -10.69 9.03 3.67
CA HIS A 66 -9.72 10.12 3.50
C HIS A 66 -9.62 10.61 2.05
N LYS A 67 -9.69 9.68 1.08
CA LYS A 67 -9.67 10.04 -0.35
C LYS A 67 -10.92 10.75 -0.84
N MET A 68 -12.06 10.55 -0.16
CA MET A 68 -13.29 11.29 -0.44
C MET A 68 -13.26 12.68 0.18
N ASP A 69 -12.62 12.82 1.34
CA ASP A 69 -12.39 14.12 1.99
C ASP A 69 -11.45 15.00 1.15
N GLU A 70 -10.32 14.48 0.66
CA GLU A 70 -9.44 15.21 -0.27
C GLU A 70 -10.16 15.60 -1.58
N LEU A 71 -10.96 14.68 -2.14
CA LEU A 71 -11.72 14.97 -3.36
C LEU A 71 -12.78 16.06 -3.11
N ALA A 72 -13.44 16.03 -1.96
CA ALA A 72 -14.41 17.05 -1.57
C ALA A 72 -13.74 18.41 -1.40
N GLU A 73 -12.58 18.47 -0.75
CA GLU A 73 -11.81 19.71 -0.54
C GLU A 73 -11.36 20.34 -1.88
N VAL A 74 -10.92 19.51 -2.83
CA VAL A 74 -10.61 19.99 -4.19
C VAL A 74 -11.85 20.54 -4.89
N LEU A 75 -13.00 19.85 -4.79
CA LEU A 75 -14.25 20.30 -5.41
C LEU A 75 -14.77 21.60 -4.78
N ASP A 76 -14.67 21.74 -3.46
CA ASP A 76 -15.05 22.94 -2.73
C ASP A 76 -14.15 24.13 -3.13
N SER A 77 -12.83 23.92 -3.27
CA SER A 77 -11.89 24.97 -3.68
C SER A 77 -12.14 25.50 -5.10
N VAL A 78 -12.64 24.65 -6.01
CA VAL A 78 -13.01 25.05 -7.38
C VAL A 78 -14.35 25.79 -7.39
N SER A 79 -15.26 25.42 -6.48
CA SER A 79 -16.56 26.07 -6.31
C SER A 79 -16.42 27.48 -5.70
N GLU A 80 -15.48 27.67 -4.77
CA GLU A 80 -15.24 28.95 -4.10
C GLU A 80 -14.46 29.98 -4.95
N ASN A 81 -13.65 29.53 -5.91
CA ASN A 81 -12.89 30.41 -6.82
C ASN A 81 -13.72 30.99 -8.00
N ASN A 82 -15.04 30.81 -8.01
CA ASN A 82 -15.95 31.33 -9.04
C ASN A 82 -16.77 32.58 -8.60
N HIS A 83 -16.21 33.44 -7.74
CA HIS A 83 -16.77 34.77 -7.45
C HIS A 83 -15.82 35.91 -7.86
#